data_AF-A0A2D8EUU6-F1
#
_entry.id   AF-A0A2D8EUU6-F1
#
_cell.length_a   1.000
_cell.length_b   1.000
_cell.length_c   1.000
_cell.angle_alpha   90.00
_cell.angle_beta   90.00
_cell.angle_gamma   90.00
#
_symmetry.space_group_name_H-M   'P 1'
#
loop_
_entity.id
_entity.type
_entity.pdbx_description
1 polymer ?
#
loop_
_entity_poly.entity_id
_entity_poly.type
_entity_poly.pdbx_seq_one_letter_code
_entity_poly.pdbx_strand_id
1 'polypeptide(L)'
;MQKAKKLKQEEKKVVLAYAQLKLKANRLSKELDTMKQNVVDVFDRSNQNLIIVQDEQGNSFGLQKINRKRKKFETANFKIAHNDLFNKFCTEIEYSEYKAIGGTDA
;
A
#
# COMPACT_ATOMS: atom_id res chain seq x y z
N MET A 1 -1.57 22.08 -28.48
CA MET A 1 -2.60 21.94 -27.42
C MET A 1 -3.58 20.84 -27.82
N GLN A 2 -3.52 19.66 -27.21
CA GLN A 2 -4.59 18.67 -27.39
C GLN A 2 -5.87 19.22 -26.73
N LYS A 3 -6.96 19.36 -27.49
CA LYS A 3 -8.26 19.76 -26.94
C LYS A 3 -8.71 18.67 -25.95
N ALA A 4 -8.80 19.00 -24.66
CA ALA A 4 -9.34 18.10 -23.67
C ALA A 4 -10.77 17.71 -24.08
N LYS A 5 -10.99 16.42 -24.36
CA LYS A 5 -12.34 15.89 -24.62
C LYS A 5 -13.17 16.07 -23.34
N LYS A 6 -14.37 16.63 -23.46
CA LYS A 6 -15.28 16.79 -22.32
C LYS A 6 -15.72 15.40 -21.83
N LEU A 7 -15.49 15.11 -20.55
CA LEU A 7 -16.00 13.92 -19.87
C LEU A 7 -17.52 14.00 -19.71
N LYS A 8 -18.20 12.86 -19.82
CA LYS A 8 -19.61 12.68 -19.43
C LYS A 8 -19.75 12.89 -17.92
N GLN A 9 -20.96 13.23 -17.46
CA GLN A 9 -21.19 13.52 -16.04
C GLN A 9 -20.84 12.33 -15.12
N GLU A 10 -21.19 11.10 -15.52
CA GLU A 10 -20.87 9.90 -14.75
C GLU A 10 -19.36 9.62 -14.70
N GLU A 11 -18.64 9.83 -15.81
CA GLU A 11 -17.17 9.68 -15.85
C GLU A 11 -16.49 10.65 -14.88
N LYS A 12 -16.97 11.90 -14.79
CA LYS A 12 -16.46 12.88 -13.83
C LYS A 12 -16.65 12.43 -12.39
N LYS A 13 -17.82 11.87 -12.04
CA LYS A 13 -18.11 11.37 -10.69
C LYS A 13 -17.13 10.26 -10.30
N VAL A 14 -16.92 9.29 -11.20
CA VAL A 14 -16.01 8.16 -10.95
C VAL A 14 -14.57 8.63 -10.77
N VAL A 15 -14.08 9.50 -11.66
CA VAL A 15 -12.71 10.04 -11.59
C VAL A 15 -12.50 10.83 -10.29
N LEU A 16 -13.46 11.68 -9.92
CA LEU A 16 -13.38 12.47 -8.70
C LEU A 16 -13.36 11.59 -7.44
N ALA A 17 -14.28 10.62 -7.36
CA ALA A 17 -14.34 9.69 -6.24
C ALA A 17 -13.04 8.89 -6.09
N TYR A 18 -12.50 8.38 -7.20
CA TYR A 18 -11.23 7.65 -7.19
C TYR A 18 -10.08 8.53 -6.69
N ALA A 19 -9.94 9.75 -7.20
CA ALA A 19 -8.86 10.67 -6.81
C ALA A 19 -8.93 10.99 -5.30
N GLN A 20 -10.12 11.30 -4.79
CA GLN A 20 -10.33 11.60 -3.37
C GLN A 20 -9.98 10.40 -2.47
N LEU A 21 -10.46 9.20 -2.82
CA LEU A 21 -10.17 7.98 -2.06
C LEU A 21 -8.68 7.64 -2.09
N LYS A 22 -8.01 7.80 -3.23
CA LYS A 22 -6.57 7.54 -3.36
C LYS A 22 -5.74 8.50 -2.50
N LEU A 23 -6.07 9.78 -2.49
CA LEU A 23 -5.40 10.78 -1.64
C LEU A 23 -5.59 10.46 -0.15
N LYS A 24 -6.82 10.10 0.26
CA LYS A 24 -7.11 9.67 1.62
C LYS A 24 -6.34 8.41 2.01
N ALA A 25 -6.30 7.41 1.12
CA ALA A 25 -5.54 6.18 1.34
C ALA A 25 -4.04 6.45 1.49
N ASN A 26 -3.47 7.34 0.67
CA ASN A 26 -2.07 7.75 0.80
C ASN A 26 -1.79 8.40 2.16
N ARG A 27 -2.69 9.28 2.65
CA ARG A 27 -2.54 9.94 3.95
C ARG A 27 -2.60 8.93 5.10
N LEU A 28 -3.63 8.08 5.12
CA LEU A 28 -3.80 7.04 6.13
C LEU A 28 -2.62 6.06 6.14
N SER A 29 -2.07 5.70 4.98
CA SER A 29 -0.88 4.85 4.90
C SER A 29 0.31 5.48 5.62
N LYS A 30 0.56 6.78 5.40
CA LYS A 30 1.65 7.49 6.09
C LYS A 30 1.42 7.56 7.59
N GLU A 31 0.20 7.85 8.03
CA GLU A 31 -0.16 7.84 9.46
C GLU A 31 0.05 6.46 10.10
N LEU A 32 -0.28 5.38 9.39
CA LEU A 32 -0.03 4.02 9.89
C LEU A 32 1.48 3.70 9.96
N ASP A 33 2.26 4.14 8.98
CA ASP A 33 3.71 3.93 8.95
C ASP A 33 4.40 4.64 10.13
N THR A 34 3.96 5.84 10.50
CA THR A 34 4.52 6.54 11.68
C THR A 34 4.17 5.85 12.99
N MET A 35 3.01 5.21 13.09
CA MET A 35 2.59 4.45 14.29
C MET A 35 3.21 3.05 14.38
N LYS A 36 3.74 2.52 13.28
CA LYS A 36 4.15 1.11 13.18
C LYS A 36 5.22 0.73 14.20
N GLN A 37 6.23 1.59 14.41
CA GLN A 37 7.29 1.29 15.37
C GLN A 37 6.74 1.21 16.80
N ASN A 38 5.84 2.13 17.18
CA ASN A 38 5.19 2.11 18.49
C ASN A 38 4.42 0.80 18.71
N VAL A 39 3.73 0.29 17.69
CA VAL A 39 3.03 -1.00 17.77
C VAL A 39 4.02 -2.16 17.96
N VAL A 40 5.13 -2.16 17.22
CA VAL A 40 6.20 -3.16 17.38
C VAL A 40 6.74 -3.15 18.82
N ASP A 41 7.04 -1.98 19.36
CA ASP A 41 7.56 -1.81 20.71
C ASP A 41 6.58 -2.34 21.77
N VAL A 42 5.27 -2.12 21.57
CA VAL A 42 4.24 -2.67 22.48
C VAL A 42 4.24 -4.20 22.43
N PHE A 43 4.30 -4.82 21.26
CA PHE A 43 4.36 -6.28 21.13
C PHE A 43 5.63 -6.87 21.73
N ASP A 44 6.77 -6.22 21.51
CA ASP A 44 8.06 -6.71 22.01
C ASP A 44 8.16 -6.54 23.53
N ARG A 45 7.67 -5.42 24.09
CA ARG A 45 7.59 -5.21 25.54
C ARG A 45 6.59 -6.15 26.23
N SER A 46 5.42 -6.33 25.66
CA SER A 46 4.37 -7.17 26.26
C SER A 46 4.64 -8.67 26.09
N ASN A 47 5.49 -9.05 25.13
CA ASN A 47 5.75 -10.44 24.77
C ASN A 47 4.47 -11.24 24.48
N GLN A 48 3.49 -10.59 23.85
CA GLN A 48 2.22 -11.18 23.46
C GLN A 48 2.15 -11.34 21.93
N ASN A 49 1.32 -12.26 21.46
CA ASN A 49 1.02 -12.42 20.03
C ASN A 49 -0.33 -11.80 19.64
N LEU A 50 -1.18 -11.46 20.62
CA LEU A 50 -2.48 -10.85 20.42
C LEU A 50 -2.66 -9.78 21.50
N ILE A 51 -3.04 -8.58 21.08
CA ILE A 51 -3.38 -7.46 21.98
C ILE A 51 -4.80 -7.04 21.62
N ILE A 52 -5.67 -6.92 22.62
CA ILE A 52 -7.04 -6.43 22.49
C ILE A 52 -7.22 -5.24 23.45
N VAL A 53 -7.81 -4.16 22.97
CA VAL A 53 -8.12 -2.95 23.71
C VAL A 53 -9.59 -2.60 23.47
N GLN A 54 -10.28 -2.09 24.49
CA GLN A 54 -11.64 -1.59 24.36
C GLN A 54 -11.65 -0.07 24.19
N ASP A 55 -12.54 0.44 23.34
CA ASP A 55 -12.83 1.87 23.27
C ASP A 55 -13.72 2.31 24.44
N GLU A 56 -14.03 3.60 24.50
CA GLU A 56 -14.89 4.20 25.53
C GLU A 56 -16.33 3.67 25.50
N GLN A 57 -16.75 3.04 24.40
CA GLN A 57 -18.09 2.47 24.20
C GLN A 57 -18.12 0.96 24.51
N GLY A 58 -16.98 0.37 24.90
CA GLY A 58 -16.85 -1.05 25.20
C GLY A 58 -16.63 -1.94 23.96
N ASN A 59 -16.46 -1.37 22.77
CA ASN A 59 -16.14 -2.13 21.57
C ASN A 59 -14.69 -2.61 21.62
N SER A 60 -14.46 -3.90 21.34
CA SER A 60 -13.12 -4.50 21.39
C SER A 60 -12.43 -4.45 20.02
N PHE A 61 -11.19 -3.96 20.01
CA PHE A 61 -10.31 -3.92 18.83
C PHE A 61 -8.98 -4.60 19.15
N GLY A 62 -8.38 -5.28 18.19
CA GLY A 62 -7.12 -5.97 18.46
C GLY A 62 -6.19 -6.09 17.26
N LEU A 63 -4.92 -6.37 17.58
CA LEU A 63 -3.85 -6.64 16.63
C LEU A 63 -3.21 -7.99 16.98
N GLN A 64 -2.88 -8.77 15.94
CA GLN A 64 -2.20 -10.06 16.09
C GLN A 64 -0.83 -10.03 15.39
N LYS A 65 0.24 -10.35 16.12
CA LYS A 65 1.58 -10.55 15.56
C LYS A 65 1.64 -11.95 14.93
N ILE A 66 1.84 -12.00 13.61
CA ILE A 66 1.97 -13.26 12.86
C ILE A 66 3.38 -13.34 12.27
N ASN A 67 4.20 -14.26 12.78
CA ASN A 67 5.54 -14.50 12.27
C ASN A 67 5.48 -15.42 11.05
N ARG A 68 5.78 -14.88 9.85
CA ARG A 68 5.84 -15.66 8.60
C ARG A 68 7.26 -15.64 8.04
N LYS A 69 7.78 -16.80 7.65
CA LYS A 69 9.04 -16.92 6.89
C LYS A 69 8.70 -17.15 5.42
N ARG A 70 9.22 -16.33 4.52
CA ARG A 70 9.14 -16.54 3.07
C ARG A 70 10.54 -16.70 2.50
N LYS A 71 10.72 -17.62 1.56
CA LYS A 71 11.93 -17.64 0.72
C LYS A 71 11.81 -16.47 -0.27
N LYS A 72 12.85 -15.65 -0.38
CA LYS A 72 12.95 -14.61 -1.39
C LYS A 72 13.87 -15.11 -2.49
N PHE A 73 13.44 -14.98 -3.74
CA PHE A 73 14.32 -15.16 -4.88
C PHE A 73 15.17 -13.90 -5.03
N GLU A 74 16.49 -14.04 -4.94
CA GLU A 74 17.41 -12.92 -5.10
C GLU A 74 17.62 -12.61 -6.58
N THR A 75 16.60 -11.98 -7.18
CA THR A 75 16.56 -11.66 -8.61
C THR A 75 17.81 -10.92 -9.10
N ALA A 76 18.36 -10.00 -8.29
CA ALA A 76 19.57 -9.26 -8.66
C ALA A 76 20.78 -10.20 -8.81
N ASN A 77 21.01 -11.08 -7.83
CA ASN A 77 22.09 -12.05 -7.88
C ASN A 77 21.89 -13.05 -9.03
N PHE A 78 20.65 -13.51 -9.23
CA PHE A 78 20.32 -14.40 -10.33
C PHE A 78 20.53 -13.75 -11.71
N LYS A 79 20.15 -12.49 -11.89
CA LYS A 79 20.41 -11.72 -13.13
C LYS A 79 21.89 -11.61 -13.44
N ILE A 80 22.72 -11.40 -12.42
CA ILE A 80 24.19 -11.29 -12.55
C ILE A 80 24.78 -12.64 -12.98
N ALA A 81 24.33 -13.74 -12.38
CA ALA A 81 24.86 -15.07 -12.64
C ALA A 81 24.29 -15.74 -13.92
N HIS A 82 23.04 -15.44 -14.27
CA HIS A 82 22.25 -16.14 -15.28
C HIS A 82 21.38 -15.16 -16.09
N ASN A 83 22.01 -14.20 -16.75
CA ASN A 83 21.31 -13.15 -17.49
C ASN A 83 20.47 -13.70 -18.66
N ASP A 84 21.01 -14.71 -19.35
CA ASP A 84 20.38 -15.43 -20.46
C ASP A 84 19.09 -16.12 -20.01
N LEU A 85 19.14 -16.88 -18.91
CA LEU A 85 17.97 -17.54 -18.34
C LEU A 85 16.96 -16.52 -17.81
N PHE A 86 17.43 -15.46 -17.15
CA PHE A 86 16.55 -14.42 -16.65
C PHE A 86 15.73 -13.80 -17.80
N ASN A 87 16.38 -13.39 -18.89
CA ASN A 87 15.70 -12.78 -20.03
C ASN A 87 14.78 -13.77 -20.75
N LYS A 88 15.17 -15.04 -20.88
CA LYS A 88 14.37 -16.10 -21.52
C LYS A 88 13.00 -16.31 -20.87
N PHE A 89 12.91 -16.14 -19.55
CA PHE A 89 11.69 -16.37 -18.78
C PHE A 89 10.97 -15.09 -18.34
N CYS A 90 11.51 -13.92 -18.70
CA CYS A 90 10.82 -12.66 -18.48
C CYS A 90 9.75 -12.43 -19.55
N THR A 91 8.55 -12.09 -19.09
CA THR A 91 7.47 -11.59 -19.93
C THR A 91 7.33 -10.09 -19.75
N GLU A 92 7.17 -9.36 -20.84
CA GLU A 92 6.82 -7.94 -20.79
C GLU A 92 5.35 -7.78 -20.40
N ILE A 93 5.08 -6.90 -19.44
CA ILE A 93 3.73 -6.57 -18.98
C ILE A 93 3.62 -5.05 -19.02
N GLU A 94 2.70 -4.54 -19.84
CA GLU A 94 2.36 -3.12 -19.88
C GLU A 94 1.10 -2.88 -19.04
N TYR A 95 1.17 -1.92 -18.12
CA TYR A 95 0.01 -1.49 -17.35
C TYR A 95 0.00 0.02 -17.19
N SER A 96 -1.21 0.58 -17.09
CA SER A 96 -1.38 2.01 -16.78
C SER A 96 -1.40 2.21 -15.27
N GLU A 97 -0.56 3.12 -14.77
CA GLU A 97 -0.63 3.61 -13.40
C GLU A 97 -1.34 4.97 -13.35
N TYR A 98 -2.31 5.13 -12.44
CA TYR A 98 -3.05 6.38 -12.27
C TYR A 98 -2.66 7.07 -10.97
N LYS A 99 -1.90 8.16 -11.09
CA LYS A 99 -1.52 9.02 -9.97
C LYS A 99 -2.61 10.06 -9.71
N ALA A 100 -3.14 10.10 -8.48
CA ALA A 100 -4.01 11.18 -8.04
C ALA A 100 -3.18 12.45 -7.73
N ILE A 101 -3.72 13.62 -8.10
CA ILE A 101 -3.10 14.94 -7.92
C ILE A 101 -4.16 15.90 -7.34
N GLY A 102 -3.78 16.78 -6.42
CA GLY A 102 -4.66 17.74 -5.74
C GLY A 102 -4.95 17.40 -4.27
N GLY A 103 -5.67 18.28 -3.55
CA GLY A 103 -5.90 18.21 -2.10
C GLY A 103 -5.28 19.41 -1.37
N THR A 104 -5.65 19.65 -0.10
CA THR A 104 -5.31 20.86 0.69
C THR A 104 -3.82 21.08 1.00
N ASP A 105 -2.93 20.24 0.47
CA ASP A 105 -1.47 20.33 0.60
C ASP A 105 -0.79 20.32 -0.78
N ALA A 106 -1.27 21.16 -1.71
CA ALA A 106 -0.61 21.45 -2.99
C ALA A 106 0.12 22.79 -2.92
#